data_AF-A0AAJ7X9K2-F1
#
_entry.id   AF-A0AAJ7X9K2-F1
#
_cell.length_a   1.000
_cell.length_b   1.000
_cell.length_c   1.000
_cell.angle_alpha   90.00
_cell.angle_beta   90.00
_cell.angle_gamma   90.00
#
_symmetry.space_group_name_H-M   'P 1'
#
loop_
_entity.id
_entity.type
_entity.pdbx_description
1 polymer ?
#
loop_
_entity_poly.entity_id
_entity_poly.type
_entity_poly.pdbx_seq_one_letter_code
_entity_poly.pdbx_strand_id
1 'polypeptide(L)'
;MAPLTDAMFAVGTAGGLRMVARELRSLGFMERSFPLEMERRGFGADGLHDFYYRDDAARLWDALGAYAAAFVGRAYRDDAAVTADSALQDFAEAVVDPDRGNVLGFPAALCTRELLTECLTTIIFTASVQHSALNYPQWDFYSYVPMRPEHLKKLMPEGEEDISEEFITSALPDVRGCLFQILLSHILSVPSLTTLSQVDAMSALYPDVHADLQRHLRLISVSIQQRNRRLEAAGATPYPYLDPAKVAASIDI
;
A
#
# COMPACT_ATOMS: atom_id res chain seq x y z
N MET A 1 -16.38 -0.69 -26.93
CA MET A 1 -14.97 -1.08 -26.70
C MET A 1 -14.97 -1.91 -25.43
N ALA A 2 -14.45 -3.14 -25.45
CA ALA A 2 -14.37 -3.97 -24.24
C ALA A 2 -13.34 -3.34 -23.28
N PRO A 3 -13.54 -3.40 -21.95
CA PRO A 3 -12.56 -2.96 -20.98
C PRO A 3 -11.22 -3.67 -21.18
N LEU A 4 -10.13 -2.94 -21.01
CA LEU A 4 -8.77 -3.45 -21.16
C LEU A 4 -8.51 -4.69 -20.28
N THR A 5 -9.08 -4.67 -19.08
CA THR A 5 -9.00 -5.69 -18.04
C THR A 5 -9.58 -7.04 -18.45
N ASP A 6 -10.52 -7.10 -19.41
CA ASP A 6 -11.10 -8.36 -19.90
C ASP A 6 -10.08 -9.18 -20.72
N ALA A 7 -9.16 -8.50 -21.42
CA ALA A 7 -8.14 -9.16 -22.22
C ALA A 7 -6.87 -9.51 -21.42
N MET A 8 -6.77 -9.01 -20.18
CA MET A 8 -5.54 -9.11 -19.38
C MET A 8 -5.64 -10.11 -18.24
N PHE A 9 -6.72 -10.03 -17.48
CA PHE A 9 -6.85 -10.74 -16.21
C PHE A 9 -7.77 -11.94 -16.38
N ALA A 10 -7.41 -13.07 -15.79
CA ALA A 10 -8.19 -14.31 -15.89
C ALA A 10 -9.68 -14.15 -15.47
N VAL A 11 -9.97 -13.24 -14.54
CA VAL A 11 -11.32 -12.98 -14.03
C VAL A 11 -12.07 -11.88 -14.79
N GLY A 12 -11.39 -11.17 -15.69
CA GLY A 12 -11.89 -9.99 -16.37
C GLY A 12 -12.42 -8.89 -15.43
N THR A 13 -13.08 -7.90 -16.01
CA THR A 13 -13.61 -6.73 -15.29
C THR A 13 -14.71 -7.11 -14.31
N ALA A 14 -15.68 -7.89 -14.78
CA ALA A 14 -16.83 -8.27 -13.96
C ALA A 14 -16.43 -9.15 -12.77
N GLY A 15 -15.50 -10.10 -12.97
CA GLY A 15 -14.97 -10.93 -11.90
C GLY A 15 -14.15 -10.11 -10.91
N GLY A 16 -13.25 -9.23 -11.41
CA GLY A 16 -12.46 -8.32 -10.58
C GLY A 16 -13.34 -7.44 -9.69
N LEU A 17 -14.39 -6.81 -10.25
CA LEU A 17 -15.32 -5.98 -9.48
C LEU A 17 -16.08 -6.78 -8.41
N ARG A 18 -16.46 -8.03 -8.69
CA ARG A 18 -17.08 -8.90 -7.67
C ARG A 18 -16.11 -9.24 -6.53
N MET A 19 -14.85 -9.51 -6.86
CA MET A 19 -13.81 -9.77 -5.85
C MET A 19 -13.59 -8.54 -4.98
N VAL A 20 -13.37 -7.37 -5.58
CA VAL A 20 -13.21 -6.10 -4.85
C VAL A 20 -14.44 -5.81 -3.98
N ALA A 21 -15.65 -5.94 -4.52
CA ALA A 21 -16.88 -5.71 -3.75
C ALA A 21 -17.05 -6.68 -2.58
N ARG A 22 -16.61 -7.94 -2.72
CA ARG A 22 -16.60 -8.91 -1.63
C ARG A 22 -15.60 -8.50 -0.54
N GLU A 23 -14.39 -8.12 -0.93
CA GLU A 23 -13.36 -7.73 0.03
C GLU A 23 -13.67 -6.41 0.74
N LEU A 24 -14.29 -5.44 0.06
CA LEU A 24 -14.72 -4.18 0.69
C LEU A 24 -15.82 -4.39 1.74
N ARG A 25 -16.59 -5.48 1.62
CA ARG A 25 -17.63 -5.85 2.61
C ARG A 25 -17.14 -6.77 3.72
N SER A 26 -15.94 -7.35 3.60
CA SER A 26 -15.45 -8.37 4.53
C SER A 26 -14.60 -7.81 5.68
N LEU A 27 -13.98 -6.64 5.49
CA LEU A 27 -13.02 -6.09 6.44
C LEU A 27 -13.15 -4.56 6.52
N GLY A 28 -13.34 -4.05 7.74
CA GLY A 28 -13.51 -2.64 8.02
C GLY A 28 -12.24 -1.81 7.82
N PHE A 29 -12.40 -0.49 7.71
CA PHE A 29 -11.30 0.45 7.52
C PHE A 29 -10.27 0.37 8.65
N MET A 30 -10.67 0.42 9.92
CA MET A 30 -9.73 0.37 11.04
C MET A 30 -8.98 -0.97 11.10
N GLU A 31 -9.65 -2.07 10.76
CA GLU A 31 -9.06 -3.42 10.69
C GLU A 31 -8.02 -3.56 9.57
N ARG A 32 -7.93 -2.58 8.66
CA ARG A 32 -6.90 -2.50 7.60
C ARG A 32 -5.68 -1.67 8.02
N SER A 33 -5.66 -1.12 9.23
CA SER A 33 -4.45 -0.50 9.76
C SER A 33 -3.29 -1.51 9.74
N PHE A 34 -2.08 -1.03 9.45
CA PHE A 34 -0.92 -1.91 9.27
C PHE A 34 -0.68 -2.84 10.47
N PRO A 35 -0.74 -2.39 11.74
CA PRO A 35 -0.53 -3.26 12.89
C PRO A 35 -1.58 -4.38 12.99
N LEU A 36 -2.87 -4.05 12.84
CA LEU A 36 -3.95 -5.03 12.91
C LEU A 36 -3.91 -6.01 11.73
N GLU A 37 -3.51 -5.55 10.54
CA GLU A 37 -3.37 -6.42 9.39
C GLU A 37 -2.22 -7.43 9.56
N MET A 38 -1.07 -6.98 10.11
CA MET A 38 0.05 -7.85 10.46
C MET A 38 -0.34 -8.87 11.54
N GLU A 39 -0.98 -8.43 12.63
CA GLU A 39 -1.41 -9.33 13.70
C GLU A 39 -2.40 -10.38 13.22
N ARG A 40 -3.43 -9.97 12.47
CA ARG A 40 -4.46 -10.86 11.92
C ARG A 40 -3.87 -11.94 10.99
N ARG A 41 -2.78 -11.64 10.30
CA ARG A 41 -2.06 -12.59 9.44
C ARG A 41 -1.04 -13.45 10.18
N GLY A 42 -0.87 -13.23 11.49
CA GLY A 42 0.07 -13.96 12.32
C GLY A 42 1.50 -13.40 12.27
N PHE A 43 1.70 -12.16 11.81
CA PHE A 43 3.01 -11.51 11.64
C PHE A 43 3.36 -10.47 12.73
N GLY A 44 2.59 -10.40 13.82
CA GLY A 44 2.84 -9.45 14.91
C GLY A 44 4.05 -9.81 15.81
N ALA A 45 4.24 -11.10 16.12
CA ALA A 45 5.33 -11.62 16.93
C ALA A 45 5.74 -13.03 16.44
N ASP A 46 6.04 -13.13 15.16
CA ASP A 46 6.19 -14.39 14.42
C ASP A 46 7.58 -15.06 14.51
N GLY A 47 8.59 -14.36 15.03
CA GLY A 47 9.98 -14.82 15.05
C GLY A 47 10.64 -14.90 13.66
N LEU A 48 9.98 -14.42 12.60
CA LEU A 48 10.51 -14.38 11.25
C LEU A 48 11.55 -13.27 11.12
N HIS A 49 12.68 -13.64 10.53
CA HIS A 49 13.75 -12.73 10.14
C HIS A 49 13.61 -12.37 8.66
N ASP A 50 14.23 -11.27 8.24
CA ASP A 50 14.33 -10.85 6.84
C ASP A 50 12.98 -10.57 6.15
N PHE A 51 11.92 -10.33 6.92
CA PHE A 51 10.64 -9.88 6.40
C PHE A 51 10.63 -8.36 6.19
N TYR A 52 11.40 -7.92 5.19
CA TYR A 52 11.71 -6.51 4.99
C TYR A 52 10.52 -5.59 4.77
N TYR A 53 9.44 -6.05 4.12
CA TYR A 53 8.21 -5.29 4.01
C TYR A 53 7.67 -4.92 5.39
N ARG A 54 7.48 -5.92 6.27
CA ARG A 54 6.98 -5.71 7.64
C ARG A 54 7.89 -4.75 8.41
N ASP A 55 9.19 -5.00 8.38
CA ASP A 55 10.15 -4.27 9.20
C ASP A 55 10.28 -2.80 8.75
N ASP A 56 10.30 -2.53 7.44
CA ASP A 56 10.35 -1.16 6.92
C ASP A 56 8.99 -0.45 7.08
N ALA A 57 7.89 -1.15 6.79
CA ALA A 57 6.53 -0.61 6.91
C ALA A 57 6.18 -0.25 8.36
N ALA A 58 6.59 -1.06 9.34
CA ALA A 58 6.37 -0.75 10.75
C ALA A 58 7.03 0.58 11.16
N ARG A 59 8.27 0.80 10.72
CA ARG A 59 9.00 2.05 11.02
C ARG A 59 8.38 3.26 10.34
N LEU A 60 7.86 3.08 9.12
CA LEU A 60 7.13 4.12 8.41
C LEU A 60 5.77 4.40 9.07
N TRP A 61 5.05 3.37 9.49
CA TRP A 61 3.81 3.49 10.25
C TRP A 61 4.03 4.32 11.52
N ASP A 62 5.05 3.99 12.31
CA ASP A 62 5.39 4.71 13.54
C ASP A 62 5.75 6.18 13.25
N ALA A 63 6.55 6.45 12.21
CA ALA A 63 6.95 7.80 11.85
C ALA A 63 5.76 8.65 11.39
N LEU A 64 4.88 8.09 10.56
CA LEU A 64 3.66 8.75 10.08
C LEU A 64 2.63 8.92 11.21
N GLY A 65 2.54 7.96 12.12
CA GLY A 65 1.68 8.03 13.29
C GLY A 65 2.11 9.11 14.27
N ALA A 66 3.42 9.22 14.53
CA ALA A 66 3.97 10.31 15.33
C ALA A 66 3.72 11.69 14.69
N TYR A 67 3.86 11.79 13.36
CA TYR A 67 3.55 13.00 12.62
C TYR A 67 2.06 13.38 12.71
N ALA A 68 1.16 12.41 12.50
CA ALA A 68 -0.28 12.63 12.65
C ALA A 68 -0.65 13.05 14.08
N ALA A 69 -0.10 12.38 15.10
CA ALA A 69 -0.33 12.70 16.50
C ALA A 69 0.13 14.12 16.84
N ALA A 70 1.32 14.52 16.37
CA ALA A 70 1.86 15.85 16.58
C ALA A 70 0.99 16.93 15.91
N PHE A 71 0.52 16.69 14.68
CA PHE A 71 -0.43 17.57 14.00
C PHE A 71 -1.75 17.69 14.79
N VAL A 72 -2.36 16.57 15.16
CA VAL A 72 -3.63 16.54 15.90
C VAL A 72 -3.48 17.27 17.24
N GLY A 73 -2.37 17.07 17.96
CA GLY A 73 -2.10 17.77 19.21
C GLY A 73 -1.87 19.28 19.07
N ARG A 74 -1.44 19.75 17.89
CA ARG A 74 -1.36 21.19 17.56
C ARG A 74 -2.71 21.76 17.16
N ALA A 75 -3.50 20.99 16.40
CA ALA A 75 -4.81 21.42 15.89
C ALA A 75 -5.90 21.40 16.97
N TYR A 76 -5.87 20.42 17.88
CA TYR A 76 -6.89 20.20 18.89
C TYR A 76 -6.28 20.09 20.28
N ARG A 77 -6.74 20.96 21.19
CA ARG A 77 -6.26 21.00 22.58
C ARG A 77 -6.60 19.72 23.36
N ASP A 78 -7.81 19.20 23.15
CA ASP A 78 -8.41 18.08 23.88
C ASP A 78 -9.47 17.39 23.01
N ASP A 79 -10.01 16.27 23.50
CA ASP A 79 -11.03 15.48 22.80
C ASP A 79 -12.36 16.23 22.61
N ALA A 80 -12.67 17.15 23.52
CA ALA A 80 -13.87 17.99 23.39
C ALA A 80 -13.75 18.92 22.19
N ALA A 81 -12.56 19.45 21.89
CA ALA A 81 -12.31 20.25 20.70
C ALA A 81 -12.46 19.42 19.40
N VAL A 82 -12.05 18.15 19.38
CA VAL A 82 -12.26 17.25 18.23
C VAL A 82 -13.75 16.99 18.02
N THR A 83 -14.47 16.66 19.09
CA THR A 83 -15.91 16.39 19.07
C THR A 83 -16.72 17.62 18.62
N ALA A 84 -16.28 18.82 18.99
CA ALA A 84 -16.95 20.08 18.66
C ALA A 84 -16.70 20.58 17.22
N ASP A 85 -15.77 19.96 16.48
CA ASP A 85 -15.46 20.34 15.10
C ASP A 85 -16.51 19.77 14.14
N SER A 86 -17.48 20.60 13.76
CA SER A 86 -18.57 20.18 12.87
C SER A 86 -18.08 19.74 11.49
N ALA A 87 -17.03 20.38 10.94
CA ALA A 87 -16.52 19.99 9.63
C ALA A 87 -15.87 18.59 9.68
N LEU A 88 -15.21 18.27 10.79
CA LEU A 88 -14.66 16.92 11.02
C LEU A 88 -15.77 15.87 11.19
N GLN A 89 -16.84 16.20 11.91
CA GLN A 89 -17.98 15.28 12.06
C GLN A 89 -18.74 15.09 10.74
N ASP A 90 -18.97 16.16 9.97
CA ASP A 90 -19.60 16.09 8.65
C ASP A 90 -18.78 15.22 7.68
N PHE A 91 -17.44 15.30 7.77
CA PHE A 91 -16.55 14.42 7.02
C PHE A 91 -16.70 12.95 7.44
N ALA A 92 -16.69 12.65 8.75
CA ALA A 92 -16.85 11.29 9.24
C ALA A 92 -18.20 10.68 8.82
N GLU A 93 -19.28 11.47 8.92
CA GLU A 93 -20.60 11.09 8.43
C GLU A 93 -20.56 10.81 6.92
N ALA A 94 -19.86 11.63 6.13
CA ALA A 94 -19.72 11.43 4.69
C ALA A 94 -19.02 10.14 4.28
N VAL A 95 -18.03 9.75 5.07
CA VAL A 95 -17.25 8.56 4.79
C VAL A 95 -18.06 7.29 5.05
N VAL A 96 -18.90 7.25 6.10
CA VAL A 96 -19.71 6.07 6.45
C VAL A 96 -21.04 5.97 5.72
N ASP A 97 -21.55 7.10 5.21
CA ASP A 97 -22.85 7.20 4.56
C ASP A 97 -22.95 6.26 3.33
N PRO A 98 -23.95 5.36 3.27
CA PRO A 98 -24.11 4.38 2.18
C PRO A 98 -24.29 4.99 0.79
N ASP A 99 -24.86 6.20 0.70
CA ASP A 99 -25.10 6.92 -0.55
C ASP A 99 -23.92 7.83 -0.92
N ARG A 100 -22.91 7.93 -0.04
CA ARG A 100 -21.67 8.69 -0.27
C ARG A 100 -20.44 7.78 -0.22
N GLY A 101 -19.70 7.77 0.89
CA GLY A 101 -18.44 7.03 1.00
C GLY A 101 -18.61 5.52 1.15
N ASN A 102 -19.67 5.08 1.85
CA ASN A 102 -19.97 3.69 2.16
C ASN A 102 -18.74 2.89 2.66
N VAL A 103 -17.87 3.54 3.43
CA VAL A 103 -16.63 2.93 3.94
C VAL A 103 -16.94 2.15 5.20
N LEU A 104 -17.07 0.84 5.05
CA LEU A 104 -17.27 -0.09 6.16
C LEU A 104 -16.16 0.09 7.21
N GLY A 105 -16.54 0.20 8.48
CA GLY A 105 -15.61 0.23 9.62
C GLY A 105 -14.81 1.53 9.77
N PHE A 106 -15.16 2.60 9.06
CA PHE A 106 -14.70 3.94 9.41
C PHE A 106 -15.55 4.48 10.59
N PRO A 107 -14.98 5.25 11.54
CA PRO A 107 -15.77 5.78 12.66
C PRO A 107 -16.82 6.79 12.19
N ALA A 108 -18.08 6.59 12.56
CA ALA A 108 -19.17 7.51 12.22
C ALA A 108 -19.06 8.87 12.93
N ALA A 109 -18.27 8.96 13.99
CA ALA A 109 -17.92 10.19 14.69
C ALA A 109 -16.46 10.10 15.16
N LEU A 110 -15.76 11.23 15.10
CA LEU A 110 -14.37 11.34 15.53
C LEU A 110 -14.36 12.10 16.86
N CYS A 111 -14.30 11.37 17.96
CA CYS A 111 -14.54 11.92 19.30
C CYS A 111 -13.26 12.19 20.10
N THR A 112 -12.13 11.57 19.74
CA THR A 112 -10.87 11.71 20.49
C THR A 112 -9.70 12.01 19.56
N ARG A 113 -8.66 12.63 20.12
CA ARG A 113 -7.43 12.90 19.39
C ARG A 113 -6.73 11.61 18.96
N GLU A 114 -6.82 10.57 19.78
CA GLU A 114 -6.24 9.26 19.51
C GLU A 114 -6.93 8.62 18.31
N LEU A 115 -8.27 8.62 18.26
CA LEU A 115 -9.03 8.06 17.16
C LEU A 115 -8.78 8.81 15.84
N LEU A 116 -8.74 10.15 15.90
CA LEU A 116 -8.41 10.98 14.74
C LEU A 116 -6.98 10.68 14.25
N THR A 117 -6.03 10.55 15.17
CA THR A 117 -4.64 10.20 14.85
C THR A 117 -4.56 8.86 14.14
N GLU A 118 -5.25 7.83 14.64
CA GLU A 118 -5.25 6.50 14.05
C GLU A 118 -5.87 6.50 12.63
N CYS A 119 -6.98 7.22 12.44
CA CYS A 119 -7.62 7.39 11.14
C CYS A 119 -6.70 8.09 10.13
N LEU A 120 -6.08 9.21 10.52
CA LEU A 120 -5.15 9.95 9.67
C LEU A 120 -3.91 9.11 9.33
N THR A 121 -3.36 8.39 10.31
CA THR A 121 -2.21 7.49 10.10
C THR A 121 -2.55 6.43 9.07
N THR A 122 -3.72 5.78 9.22
CA THR A 122 -4.20 4.76 8.28
C THR A 122 -4.36 5.32 6.87
N ILE A 123 -4.96 6.50 6.71
CA ILE A 123 -5.14 7.17 5.41
C ILE A 123 -3.78 7.48 4.77
N ILE A 124 -2.90 8.18 5.49
CA ILE A 124 -1.60 8.60 4.98
C ILE A 124 -0.76 7.38 4.60
N PHE A 125 -0.69 6.38 5.48
CA PHE A 125 0.05 5.14 5.22
C PHE A 125 -0.49 4.38 4.01
N THR A 126 -1.82 4.26 3.89
CA THR A 126 -2.44 3.57 2.75
C THR A 126 -2.13 4.27 1.43
N ALA A 127 -2.26 5.60 1.41
CA ALA A 127 -2.05 6.40 0.22
C ALA A 127 -0.57 6.51 -0.21
N SER A 128 0.37 6.26 0.70
CA SER A 128 1.81 6.38 0.43
C SER A 128 2.51 5.02 0.47
N VAL A 129 2.77 4.52 1.67
CA VAL A 129 3.58 3.33 1.96
C VAL A 129 2.95 2.07 1.38
N GLN A 130 1.67 1.81 1.67
CA GLN A 130 0.99 0.59 1.21
C GLN A 130 0.91 0.55 -0.31
N HIS A 131 0.50 1.67 -0.92
CA HIS A 131 0.44 1.80 -2.37
C HIS A 131 1.81 1.52 -3.00
N SER A 132 2.86 2.21 -2.54
CA SER A 132 4.22 2.06 -3.05
C SER A 132 4.74 0.63 -2.92
N ALA A 133 4.47 -0.04 -1.79
CA ALA A 133 4.88 -1.43 -1.55
C ALA A 133 4.23 -2.44 -2.49
N LEU A 134 3.02 -2.17 -2.98
CA LEU A 134 2.29 -3.06 -3.90
C LEU A 134 2.51 -2.70 -5.37
N ASN A 135 2.86 -1.45 -5.65
CA ASN A 135 2.86 -0.89 -6.99
C ASN A 135 4.25 -0.86 -7.64
N TYR A 136 5.30 -0.41 -6.93
CA TYR A 136 6.65 -0.36 -7.53
C TYR A 136 7.31 -1.72 -7.79
N PRO A 137 7.08 -2.78 -7.00
CA PRO A 137 7.64 -4.09 -7.32
C PRO A 137 7.05 -4.73 -8.60
N GLN A 138 5.98 -4.18 -9.18
CA GLN A 138 5.35 -4.77 -10.36
C GLN A 138 6.33 -4.88 -11.52
N TRP A 139 7.21 -3.89 -11.72
CA TRP A 139 8.25 -3.99 -12.74
C TRP A 139 9.18 -5.18 -12.49
N ASP A 140 9.71 -5.32 -11.27
CA ASP A 140 10.71 -6.34 -10.96
C ASP A 140 10.13 -7.76 -10.98
N PHE A 141 8.86 -7.94 -10.60
CA PHE A 141 8.25 -9.26 -10.48
C PHE A 141 7.31 -9.64 -11.63
N TYR A 142 6.69 -8.68 -12.32
CA TYR A 142 5.62 -8.95 -13.30
C TYR A 142 6.09 -8.73 -14.74
N SER A 143 7.23 -8.06 -14.96
CA SER A 143 7.81 -7.90 -16.30
C SER A 143 8.38 -9.21 -16.86
N TYR A 144 8.83 -10.12 -15.99
CA TYR A 144 9.14 -11.50 -16.38
C TYR A 144 7.89 -12.37 -16.29
N VAL A 145 7.07 -12.33 -17.35
CA VAL A 145 5.74 -12.95 -17.40
C VAL A 145 5.69 -14.41 -16.94
N PRO A 146 6.65 -15.30 -17.25
CA PRO A 146 6.62 -16.69 -16.76
C PRO A 146 6.62 -16.81 -15.22
N MET A 147 7.18 -15.85 -14.49
CA MET A 147 7.17 -15.86 -13.02
C MET A 147 5.79 -15.54 -12.44
N ARG A 148 5.04 -14.65 -13.10
CA ARG A 148 3.70 -14.24 -12.66
C ARG A 148 2.84 -13.82 -13.86
N PRO A 149 2.24 -14.77 -14.58
CA PRO A 149 1.34 -14.44 -15.68
C PRO A 149 -0.01 -13.93 -15.13
N GLU A 150 -0.55 -12.84 -15.68
CA GLU A 150 -1.86 -12.31 -15.25
C GLU A 150 -3.05 -13.18 -15.68
N HIS A 151 -2.83 -14.10 -16.63
CA HIS A 151 -3.76 -15.15 -16.99
C HIS A 151 -3.05 -16.36 -17.59
N LEU A 152 -3.73 -17.50 -17.57
CA LEU A 152 -3.37 -18.70 -18.32
C LEU A 152 -4.46 -19.00 -19.36
N LYS A 153 -4.07 -19.45 -20.54
CA LYS A 153 -4.96 -19.82 -21.65
C LYS A 153 -5.50 -21.25 -21.54
N LYS A 154 -4.97 -22.03 -20.60
CA LYS A 154 -5.33 -23.42 -20.35
C LYS A 154 -5.66 -23.61 -18.88
N LEU A 155 -6.57 -24.53 -18.61
CA LEU A 155 -6.84 -25.01 -17.25
C LEU A 155 -5.65 -25.83 -16.76
N MET A 156 -5.58 -26.03 -15.45
CA MET A 156 -4.66 -27.00 -14.87
C MET A 156 -4.93 -28.37 -15.50
N PRO A 157 -3.89 -29.10 -15.95
CA PRO A 157 -4.07 -30.44 -16.48
C PRO A 157 -4.62 -31.38 -15.39
N GLU A 158 -5.38 -32.38 -15.81
CA GLU A 158 -5.90 -33.41 -14.90
C GLU A 158 -4.81 -34.47 -14.64
N GLY A 159 -4.82 -35.05 -13.44
CA GLY A 159 -3.88 -36.11 -13.03
C GLY A 159 -2.61 -35.59 -12.33
N GLU A 160 -1.69 -36.51 -12.08
CA GLU A 160 -0.41 -36.27 -11.38
C GLU A 160 0.80 -36.45 -12.32
N GLU A 161 0.57 -36.49 -13.63
CA GLU A 161 1.62 -36.69 -14.63
C GLU A 161 2.49 -35.43 -14.79
N ASP A 162 3.75 -35.64 -15.19
CA ASP A 162 4.67 -34.54 -15.46
C ASP A 162 4.16 -33.64 -16.60
N ILE A 163 4.16 -32.33 -16.36
CA ILE A 163 3.72 -31.33 -17.33
C ILE A 163 4.87 -31.05 -18.31
N SER A 164 4.61 -31.21 -19.61
CA SER A 164 5.60 -30.90 -20.64
C SER A 164 5.87 -29.39 -20.77
N GLU A 165 7.08 -29.04 -21.19
CA GLU A 165 7.44 -27.65 -21.50
C GLU A 165 6.51 -27.05 -22.59
N GLU A 166 6.09 -27.85 -23.56
CA GLU A 166 5.12 -27.46 -24.58
C GLU A 166 3.75 -27.09 -23.97
N PHE A 167 3.29 -27.83 -22.96
CA PHE A 167 2.06 -27.49 -22.26
C PHE A 167 2.20 -26.16 -21.50
N ILE A 168 3.30 -25.99 -20.76
CA ILE A 168 3.56 -24.76 -19.99
C ILE A 168 3.59 -23.54 -20.92
N THR A 169 4.38 -23.61 -21.98
CA THR A 169 4.53 -22.51 -22.94
C THR A 169 3.23 -22.19 -23.67
N SER A 170 2.42 -23.20 -23.99
CA SER A 170 1.10 -23.00 -24.61
C SER A 170 0.02 -22.51 -23.63
N ALA A 171 0.20 -22.70 -22.32
CA ALA A 171 -0.68 -22.17 -21.28
C ALA A 171 -0.40 -20.69 -20.98
N LEU A 172 0.83 -20.21 -21.16
CA LEU A 172 1.20 -18.80 -20.94
C LEU A 172 0.51 -17.84 -21.93
N PRO A 173 0.39 -16.53 -21.61
CA PRO A 173 -0.10 -15.52 -22.54
C PRO A 173 0.65 -15.54 -23.88
N ASP A 174 -0.03 -15.11 -24.96
CA ASP A 174 0.66 -14.91 -26.24
C ASP A 174 1.57 -13.67 -26.20
N VAL A 175 2.35 -13.44 -27.26
CA VAL A 175 3.29 -12.31 -27.34
C VAL A 175 2.59 -10.98 -27.08
N ARG A 176 1.34 -10.81 -27.54
CA ARG A 176 0.59 -9.57 -27.33
C ARG A 176 0.23 -9.40 -25.86
N GLY A 177 -0.26 -10.45 -25.20
CA GLY A 177 -0.56 -10.46 -23.77
C GLY A 177 0.68 -10.18 -22.92
N CYS A 178 1.82 -10.81 -23.27
CA CYS A 178 3.09 -10.57 -22.59
C CYS A 178 3.56 -9.12 -22.74
N LEU A 179 3.58 -8.57 -23.96
CA LEU A 179 3.97 -7.18 -24.21
C LEU A 179 3.07 -6.21 -23.47
N PHE A 180 1.76 -6.48 -23.46
CA PHE A 180 0.81 -5.67 -22.75
C PHE A 180 1.11 -5.66 -21.24
N GLN A 181 1.29 -6.84 -20.62
CA GLN A 181 1.62 -6.97 -19.20
C GLN A 181 2.90 -6.21 -18.85
N ILE A 182 3.97 -6.40 -19.63
CA ILE A 182 5.26 -5.72 -19.43
C ILE A 182 5.12 -4.20 -19.47
N LEU A 183 4.40 -3.68 -20.48
CA LEU A 183 4.19 -2.24 -20.63
C LEU A 183 3.37 -1.66 -19.49
N LEU A 184 2.32 -2.36 -19.05
CA LEU A 184 1.52 -1.92 -17.92
C LEU A 184 2.33 -1.91 -16.63
N SER A 185 3.07 -2.99 -16.32
CA SER A 185 3.94 -3.05 -15.16
C SER A 185 5.00 -1.95 -15.18
N HIS A 186 5.52 -1.59 -16.35
CA HIS A 186 6.43 -0.46 -16.50
C HIS A 186 5.77 0.86 -16.13
N ILE A 187 4.62 1.17 -16.73
CA ILE A 187 3.89 2.44 -16.52
C ILE A 187 3.49 2.59 -15.05
N LEU A 188 2.93 1.54 -14.45
CA LEU A 188 2.52 1.57 -13.06
C LEU A 188 3.71 1.68 -12.10
N SER A 189 4.90 1.22 -12.48
CA SER A 189 6.10 1.29 -11.63
C SER A 189 6.94 2.54 -11.84
N VAL A 190 6.51 3.51 -12.66
CA VAL A 190 7.25 4.76 -12.85
C VAL A 190 7.36 5.49 -11.51
N PRO A 191 8.57 5.93 -11.10
CA PRO A 191 8.74 6.64 -9.83
C PRO A 191 7.92 7.92 -9.75
N SER A 192 7.33 8.18 -8.58
CA SER A 192 6.63 9.43 -8.31
C SER A 192 7.58 10.63 -8.35
N LEU A 193 7.06 11.78 -8.78
CA LEU A 193 7.77 13.07 -8.71
C LEU A 193 7.78 13.65 -7.29
N THR A 194 6.89 13.20 -6.41
CA THR A 194 6.74 13.69 -5.03
C THR A 194 6.77 12.53 -4.06
N THR A 195 7.94 12.30 -3.47
CA THR A 195 8.15 11.26 -2.47
C THR A 195 7.89 11.76 -1.05
N LEU A 196 7.77 10.85 -0.08
CA LEU A 196 7.67 11.21 1.35
C LEU A 196 8.86 12.08 1.80
N SER A 197 10.06 11.88 1.25
CA SER A 197 11.23 12.71 1.58
C SER A 197 11.17 14.12 0.98
N GLN A 198 10.26 14.37 0.04
CA GLN A 198 10.08 15.66 -0.63
C GLN A 198 8.79 16.36 -0.20
N VAL A 199 7.94 15.71 0.60
CA VAL A 199 6.68 16.31 1.03
C VAL A 199 6.94 17.50 1.95
N ASP A 200 6.48 18.67 1.54
CA ASP A 200 6.62 19.92 2.30
C ASP A 200 5.34 20.26 3.09
N ALA A 201 4.47 19.26 3.27
CA ALA A 201 3.23 19.41 4.02
C ALA A 201 3.54 19.89 5.45
N MET A 202 2.71 20.82 5.92
CA MET A 202 2.79 21.46 7.24
C MET A 202 4.07 22.26 7.52
N SER A 203 5.03 22.38 6.60
CA SER A 203 6.27 23.12 6.89
C SER A 203 6.03 24.60 7.20
N ALA A 204 5.05 25.21 6.55
CA ALA A 204 4.64 26.60 6.81
C ALA A 204 3.80 26.77 8.10
N LEU A 205 3.01 25.75 8.48
CA LEU A 205 2.08 25.84 9.62
C LEU A 205 2.74 25.38 10.93
N TYR A 206 3.43 24.24 10.89
CA TYR A 206 4.08 23.57 12.02
C TYR A 206 5.49 23.11 11.60
N PRO A 207 6.45 24.04 11.49
CA PRO A 207 7.80 23.74 10.99
C PRO A 207 8.55 22.71 11.83
N ASP A 208 8.29 22.67 13.15
CA ASP A 208 8.86 21.68 14.06
C ASP A 208 8.32 20.27 13.79
N VAL A 209 7.01 20.13 13.57
CA VAL A 209 6.36 18.85 13.24
C VAL A 209 6.86 18.33 11.90
N HIS A 210 6.97 19.20 10.89
CA HIS A 210 7.54 18.86 9.59
C HIS A 210 9.01 18.44 9.70
N ALA A 211 9.84 19.21 10.42
CA ALA A 211 11.26 18.90 10.58
C ALA A 211 11.49 17.55 11.27
N ASP A 212 10.64 17.20 12.24
CA ASP A 212 10.73 15.92 12.94
C ASP A 212 10.37 14.73 12.04
N LEU A 213 9.29 14.83 11.25
CA LEU A 213 8.96 13.82 10.24
C LEU A 213 10.13 13.61 9.28
N GLN A 214 10.65 14.71 8.70
CA GLN A 214 11.74 14.63 7.74
C GLN A 214 13.03 14.05 8.37
N ARG A 215 13.27 14.28 9.66
CA ARG A 215 14.36 13.64 10.40
C ARG A 215 14.15 12.13 10.50
N HIS A 216 12.96 11.67 10.88
CA HIS A 216 12.66 10.24 10.96
C HIS A 216 12.76 9.54 9.60
N LEU A 217 12.20 10.13 8.53
CA LEU A 217 12.27 9.59 7.18
C LEU A 217 13.72 9.46 6.70
N ARG A 218 14.59 10.45 6.94
CA ARG A 218 16.03 10.34 6.61
C ARG A 218 16.71 9.18 7.35
N LEU A 219 16.41 8.98 8.63
CA LEU A 219 17.00 7.88 9.41
C LEU A 219 16.53 6.51 8.91
N ILE A 220 15.26 6.40 8.52
CA ILE A 220 14.70 5.18 7.90
C ILE A 220 15.40 4.92 6.56
N SER A 221 15.48 5.92 5.68
CA SER A 221 16.15 5.84 4.38
C SER A 221 17.60 5.36 4.50
N VAL A 222 18.41 5.99 5.36
CA VAL A 222 19.80 5.59 5.59
C VAL A 222 19.91 4.13 6.04
N SER A 223 19.03 3.70 6.95
CA SER A 223 19.02 2.33 7.46
C SER A 223 18.65 1.31 6.39
N ILE A 224 17.62 1.57 5.58
CA ILE A 224 17.21 0.71 4.46
C ILE A 224 18.33 0.59 3.44
N GLN A 225 18.94 1.72 3.05
CA GLN A 225 20.06 1.72 2.10
C GLN A 225 21.28 0.97 2.62
N GLN A 226 21.62 1.11 3.91
CA GLN A 226 22.71 0.35 4.52
C GLN A 226 22.42 -1.16 4.53
N ARG A 227 21.20 -1.56 4.90
CA ARG A 227 20.80 -2.96 4.90
C ARG A 227 20.79 -3.54 3.48
N ASN A 228 20.27 -2.83 2.50
CA ASN A 228 20.26 -3.26 1.09
C ASN A 228 21.67 -3.40 0.52
N ARG A 229 22.60 -2.47 0.80
CA ARG A 229 24.01 -2.62 0.41
C ARG A 229 24.66 -3.87 1.01
N ARG A 230 24.30 -4.25 2.24
CA ARG A 230 24.80 -5.49 2.87
C ARG A 230 24.22 -6.73 2.21
N LEU A 231 22.94 -6.72 1.85
CA LEU A 231 22.30 -7.82 1.12
C LEU A 231 22.96 -8.03 -0.25
N GLU A 232 23.15 -6.94 -1.00
CA GLU A 232 23.83 -6.99 -2.30
C GLU A 232 25.26 -7.53 -2.18
N ALA A 233 26.03 -7.07 -1.19
CA ALA A 233 27.38 -7.57 -0.94
C ALA A 233 27.42 -9.06 -0.54
N ALA A 234 26.33 -9.59 0.01
CA ALA A 234 26.16 -11.00 0.36
C ALA A 234 25.51 -11.83 -0.76
N GLY A 235 25.19 -11.24 -1.92
CA GLY A 235 24.49 -11.92 -3.02
C GLY A 235 23.00 -12.16 -2.77
N ALA A 236 22.40 -11.49 -1.78
CA ALA A 236 20.97 -11.54 -1.49
C ALA A 236 20.21 -10.38 -2.16
N THR A 237 18.92 -10.59 -2.43
CA THR A 237 18.06 -9.59 -3.08
C THR A 237 17.73 -8.43 -2.12
N PRO A 238 18.02 -7.17 -2.50
CA PRO A 238 17.62 -6.01 -1.70
C PRO A 238 16.10 -5.78 -1.74
N TYR A 239 15.56 -5.09 -0.74
CA TYR A 239 14.17 -4.62 -0.75
C TYR A 239 14.16 -3.08 -0.66
N PRO A 240 14.11 -2.37 -1.80
CA PRO A 240 14.26 -0.91 -1.84
C PRO A 240 12.94 -0.13 -1.80
N TYR A 241 11.80 -0.81 -1.95
CA TYR A 241 10.51 -0.19 -2.29
C TYR A 241 9.95 0.73 -1.21
N LEU A 242 10.39 0.54 0.04
CA LEU A 242 9.99 1.34 1.19
C LEU A 242 11.08 2.31 1.67
N ASP A 243 12.10 2.58 0.85
CA ASP A 243 12.97 3.74 1.08
C ASP A 243 12.12 5.03 0.96
N PRO A 244 12.05 5.90 1.99
CA PRO A 244 11.30 7.15 1.94
C PRO A 244 11.64 8.07 0.76
N ALA A 245 12.82 7.90 0.14
CA ALA A 245 13.20 8.63 -1.07
C ALA A 245 12.62 8.04 -2.36
N LYS A 246 11.86 6.93 -2.25
CA LYS A 246 11.19 6.22 -3.35
C LYS A 246 9.69 6.06 -3.12
N VAL A 247 9.23 6.06 -1.86
CA VAL A 247 7.80 6.00 -1.52
C VAL A 247 7.10 7.28 -1.95
N ALA A 248 6.06 7.17 -2.78
CA ALA A 248 5.23 8.31 -3.18
C ALA A 248 4.50 8.91 -1.98
N ALA A 249 4.27 10.23 -1.99
CA ALA A 249 3.49 10.90 -0.95
C ALA A 249 1.97 10.65 -1.08
N SER A 250 1.51 10.19 -2.24
CA SER A 250 0.11 9.88 -2.55
C SER A 250 0.01 8.81 -3.65
N ILE A 251 -1.20 8.34 -3.93
CA ILE A 251 -1.49 7.54 -5.12
C ILE A 251 -1.56 8.50 -6.31
N ASP A 252 -0.52 8.50 -7.14
CA ASP A 252 -0.36 9.43 -8.28
C ASP A 252 -0.11 8.75 -9.63
N ILE A 253 -0.29 7.42 -9.69
CA ILE A 253 -0.22 6.59 -10.90
C ILE A 253 -1.34 5.54 -10.91
#